data_AF-A0A9W6S024-F1
#
_entry.id   AF-A0A9W6S024-F1
#
_cell.length_a   1.000
_cell.length_b   1.000
_cell.length_c   1.000
_cell.angle_alpha   90.00
_cell.angle_beta   90.00
_cell.angle_gamma   90.00
#
_symmetry.space_group_name_H-M   'P 1'
#
loop_
_entity.id
_entity.type
_entity.pdbx_description
1 polymer ?
#
loop_
_entity_poly.entity_id
_entity_poly.type
_entity_poly.pdbx_seq_one_letter_code
_entity_poly.pdbx_strand_id
1 'polypeptide(L)'
;MPHRNAPLSETGRLRLARCVVDDGWPLRRAAERFQVSPTTAKRWADRYRQSGAAGMADRSSRPHTSPRRTPTRTERRIIKVRVSRRWGPARMAALLRLNPRHRAPGPGPLPPQPAELDGPRDRTGDPTV
;
A
#
# COMPACT_ATOMS: atom_id res chain seq x y z
N MET A 1 -1.82 17.64 4.29
CA MET A 1 -2.43 18.54 3.29
C MET A 1 -1.38 19.59 2.94
N PRO A 2 -0.92 19.70 1.69
CA PRO A 2 -0.11 20.84 1.29
C PRO A 2 -0.90 22.13 1.53
N HIS A 3 -0.25 23.15 2.10
CA HIS A 3 -0.93 24.42 2.37
C HIS A 3 -1.24 25.13 1.04
N ARG A 4 -2.27 25.99 1.07
CA ARG A 4 -2.75 26.76 -0.10
C ARG A 4 -1.63 27.46 -0.88
N ASN A 5 -0.59 27.92 -0.18
CA ASN A 5 0.54 28.64 -0.74
C ASN A 5 1.73 27.76 -1.17
N ALA A 6 1.58 26.43 -1.19
CA ALA A 6 2.64 25.57 -1.67
C ALA A 6 2.88 25.87 -3.16
N PRO A 7 4.14 26.07 -3.59
CA PRO A 7 4.48 26.52 -4.95
C PRO A 7 3.93 25.60 -6.05
N LEU A 8 3.62 24.35 -5.71
CA LEU A 8 2.99 23.38 -6.61
C LEU A 8 1.71 22.77 -6.01
N SER A 9 0.77 23.64 -5.63
CA SER A 9 -0.61 23.25 -5.30
C SER A 9 -1.32 22.62 -6.51
N GLU A 10 -2.45 21.95 -6.28
CA GLU A 10 -3.28 21.38 -7.35
C GLU A 10 -3.61 22.41 -8.44
N THR A 11 -4.01 23.61 -8.05
CA THR A 11 -4.26 24.74 -8.96
C THR A 11 -3.01 25.14 -9.74
N GLY A 12 -1.83 25.13 -9.09
CA GLY A 12 -0.55 25.44 -9.76
C GLY A 12 -0.19 24.40 -10.83
N ARG A 13 -0.41 23.12 -10.55
CA ARG A 13 -0.19 22.02 -11.51
C ARG A 13 -1.13 22.10 -12.69
N LEU A 14 -2.41 22.42 -12.43
CA LEU A 14 -3.39 22.61 -13.48
C LEU A 14 -3.00 23.75 -14.43
N ARG A 15 -2.61 24.91 -13.88
CA ARG A 15 -2.15 26.05 -14.69
C ARG A 15 -0.92 25.70 -15.53
N LEU A 16 0.07 25.04 -14.93
CA LEU A 16 1.26 24.58 -15.66
C LEU A 16 0.88 23.65 -16.82
N ALA A 17 -0.01 22.68 -16.57
CA ALA A 17 -0.37 21.71 -17.59
C ALA A 17 -1.18 22.34 -18.73
N ARG A 18 -2.07 23.28 -18.43
CA ARG A 18 -2.81 24.07 -19.45
C ARG A 18 -1.88 24.89 -20.31
N CYS A 19 -0.87 25.56 -19.73
CA CYS A 19 0.11 26.30 -20.54
C CYS A 19 0.84 25.40 -21.54
N VAL A 20 1.15 24.16 -21.17
CA VAL A 20 1.86 23.23 -22.07
C VAL A 20 0.91 22.58 -23.09
N VAL A 21 -0.31 22.22 -22.68
CA VAL A 21 -1.22 21.40 -23.49
C VAL A 21 -2.21 22.25 -24.29
N ASP A 22 -2.79 23.28 -23.67
CA ASP A 22 -3.81 24.13 -24.28
C ASP A 22 -3.17 25.33 -24.99
N ASP A 23 -2.20 26.00 -24.34
CA ASP A 23 -1.51 27.17 -24.92
C ASP A 23 -0.28 26.81 -25.78
N GLY A 24 0.10 25.51 -25.83
CA GLY A 24 1.21 25.01 -26.65
C GLY A 24 2.60 25.48 -26.22
N TRP A 25 2.80 25.90 -24.96
CA TRP A 25 4.09 26.39 -24.51
C TRP A 25 5.17 25.30 -24.52
N PRO A 26 6.42 25.65 -24.90
CA PRO A 26 7.56 24.76 -24.71
C PRO A 26 7.74 24.39 -23.23
N LEU A 27 8.07 23.13 -22.97
CA LEU A 27 8.25 22.61 -21.60
C LEU A 27 9.24 23.43 -20.77
N ARG A 28 10.32 23.91 -21.39
CA ARG A 28 11.35 24.71 -20.72
C ARG A 28 10.80 26.06 -20.23
N ARG A 29 10.03 26.75 -21.09
CA ARG A 29 9.37 28.02 -20.76
C ARG A 29 8.35 27.86 -19.63
N ALA A 30 7.54 26.81 -19.69
CA ALA A 30 6.59 26.51 -18.62
C ALA A 30 7.32 26.16 -17.31
N ALA A 31 8.37 25.36 -17.38
CA ALA A 31 9.17 24.99 -16.21
C ALA A 31 9.78 26.21 -15.50
N GLU A 32 10.37 27.15 -16.25
CA GLU A 32 10.92 28.40 -15.74
C GLU A 32 9.85 29.28 -15.08
N ARG A 33 8.68 29.44 -15.72
CA ARG A 33 7.57 30.25 -15.19
C ARG A 33 7.03 29.77 -13.84
N PHE A 34 7.01 28.45 -13.66
CA PHE A 34 6.47 27.79 -12.47
C PHE A 34 7.55 27.32 -11.49
N GLN A 35 8.83 27.65 -11.74
CA GLN A 35 9.97 27.31 -10.88
C GLN A 35 10.08 25.80 -10.61
N VAL A 36 9.92 24.99 -11.65
CA VAL A 36 10.07 23.53 -11.60
C VAL A 36 11.06 23.05 -12.65
N SER A 37 11.49 21.78 -12.54
CA SER A 37 12.28 21.16 -13.61
C SER A 37 11.42 20.89 -14.87
N PRO A 38 12.01 20.89 -16.08
CA PRO A 38 11.32 20.48 -17.30
C PRO A 38 10.73 19.07 -17.24
N THR A 39 11.39 18.16 -16.51
CA THR A 39 10.91 16.79 -16.25
C THR A 39 9.62 16.79 -15.41
N THR A 40 9.52 17.69 -14.42
CA THR A 40 8.31 17.85 -13.62
C THR A 40 7.19 18.46 -14.45
N ALA A 41 7.49 19.47 -15.28
CA ALA A 41 6.53 20.06 -16.19
C ALA A 41 5.96 19.02 -17.18
N LYS A 42 6.83 18.20 -17.78
CA LYS A 42 6.45 17.09 -18.66
C LYS A 42 5.51 16.11 -17.95
N ARG A 43 5.85 15.69 -16.73
CA ARG A 43 5.04 14.74 -15.95
C ARG A 43 3.61 15.26 -15.72
N TRP A 44 3.45 16.55 -15.42
CA TRP A 44 2.13 17.14 -15.20
C TRP A 44 1.35 17.34 -16.50
N ALA A 45 2.01 17.76 -17.58
CA ALA A 45 1.40 17.85 -18.90
C ALA A 45 0.91 16.47 -19.39
N ASP A 46 1.74 15.43 -19.28
CA ASP A 46 1.38 14.06 -19.66
C ASP A 46 0.19 13.55 -18.83
N ARG A 47 0.16 13.85 -17.53
CA ARG A 47 -0.96 13.49 -16.67
C ARG A 47 -2.25 14.23 -17.03
N TYR A 48 -2.15 15.51 -17.37
CA TYR A 48 -3.30 16.31 -17.81
C TYR A 48 -3.89 15.79 -19.11
N ARG A 49 -3.05 15.35 -20.06
CA ARG A 49 -3.52 14.67 -21.29
C ARG A 49 -4.30 13.39 -21.01
N GLN A 50 -3.95 12.66 -19.95
CA GLN A 50 -4.59 11.37 -19.62
C GLN A 50 -5.87 11.51 -18.80
N SER A 51 -5.95 12.47 -17.88
CA SER A 51 -7.02 12.55 -16.87
C SER A 51 -7.60 13.95 -16.68
N GLY A 52 -7.20 14.91 -17.51
CA GLY A 52 -7.64 16.29 -17.43
C GLY A 52 -7.38 16.93 -16.07
N ALA A 53 -8.28 17.83 -15.68
CA ALA A 53 -8.20 18.53 -14.40
C ALA A 53 -8.26 17.60 -13.18
N ALA A 54 -9.04 16.50 -13.26
CA ALA A 54 -9.16 15.52 -12.19
C ALA A 54 -7.83 14.82 -11.84
N GLY A 55 -6.88 14.78 -12.78
CA GLY A 55 -5.56 14.20 -12.56
C GLY A 55 -4.61 15.05 -11.71
N MET A 56 -4.94 16.31 -11.41
CA MET A 56 -4.03 17.23 -10.72
C MET A 56 -4.02 17.07 -9.18
N ALA A 57 -5.05 16.40 -8.65
CA ALA A 57 -5.14 16.01 -7.25
C ALA A 57 -3.96 15.12 -6.82
N ASP A 58 -3.59 15.22 -5.54
CA ASP A 58 -2.57 14.36 -4.96
C ASP A 58 -3.06 12.90 -4.97
N ARG A 59 -2.28 12.03 -5.60
CA ARG A 59 -2.45 10.58 -5.43
C ARG A 59 -1.93 10.21 -4.05
N SER A 60 -2.59 9.26 -3.42
CA SER A 60 -2.10 8.67 -2.18
C SER A 60 -0.66 8.19 -2.38
N SER A 61 0.26 8.67 -1.54
CA SER A 61 1.63 8.16 -1.48
C SER A 61 1.72 6.80 -0.79
N ARG A 62 0.60 6.26 -0.29
CA ARG A 62 0.58 4.97 0.38
C ARG A 62 0.90 3.86 -0.63
N PRO A 63 1.79 2.92 -0.27
CA PRO A 63 2.05 1.76 -1.11
C PRO A 63 0.77 0.94 -1.27
N HIS A 64 0.54 0.41 -2.47
CA HIS A 64 -0.60 -0.47 -2.74
C HIS A 64 -0.53 -1.77 -1.91
N THR A 65 0.68 -2.27 -1.70
CA THR A 65 0.94 -3.50 -0.95
C THR A 65 2.01 -3.26 0.09
N SER A 66 1.74 -3.70 1.32
CA SER A 66 2.72 -3.71 2.41
C SER A 66 2.94 -5.16 2.87
N PRO A 67 3.86 -5.91 2.22
CA PRO A 67 4.06 -7.32 2.52
C PRO A 67 4.59 -7.55 3.95
N ARG A 68 5.15 -6.51 4.57
CA ARG A 68 5.63 -6.52 5.96
C ARG A 68 4.62 -5.92 6.94
N ARG A 69 3.36 -5.77 6.53
CA ARG A 69 2.30 -5.29 7.42
C ARG A 69 2.11 -6.26 8.59
N THR A 70 1.98 -5.70 9.79
CA THR A 70 1.76 -6.51 10.99
C THR A 70 0.42 -7.25 10.86
N PRO A 71 0.35 -8.55 11.18
CA PRO A 71 -0.91 -9.28 11.14
C PRO A 71 -1.97 -8.62 12.04
N THR A 72 -3.21 -8.53 11.56
CA THR A 72 -4.30 -7.83 12.25
C THR A 72 -4.53 -8.30 13.69
N ARG A 73 -4.31 -9.60 13.96
CA ARG A 73 -4.38 -10.16 15.33
C ARG A 73 -3.37 -9.50 16.27
N THR A 74 -2.15 -9.28 15.80
CA THR A 74 -1.08 -8.65 16.57
C THR A 74 -1.34 -7.16 16.74
N GLU A 75 -1.81 -6.47 15.69
CA GLU A 75 -2.23 -5.05 15.77
C GLU A 75 -3.29 -4.86 16.86
N ARG A 76 -4.35 -5.69 16.87
CA ARG A 76 -5.42 -5.63 17.89
C ARG A 76 -4.90 -5.83 19.31
N ARG A 77 -3.97 -6.77 19.52
CA ARG A 77 -3.33 -6.99 20.83
C ARG A 77 -2.51 -5.78 21.27
N ILE A 78 -1.74 -5.17 20.37
CA ILE A 78 -0.96 -3.95 20.65
C ILE A 78 -1.90 -2.80 21.03
N ILE A 79 -2.97 -2.56 20.26
CA ILE A 79 -3.95 -1.50 20.54
C ILE A 79 -4.61 -1.71 21.91
N LYS A 80 -5.05 -2.93 22.22
CA LYS A 80 -5.67 -3.26 23.52
C LYS A 80 -4.75 -2.93 24.69
N VAL A 81 -3.48 -3.32 24.61
CA VAL A 81 -2.50 -3.04 25.67
C VAL A 81 -2.19 -1.54 25.76
N ARG A 82 -2.04 -0.83 24.63
CA ARG A 82 -1.84 0.62 24.60
C ARG A 82 -2.96 1.37 25.30
N VAL A 83 -4.21 1.05 24.96
CA VAL A 83 -5.39 1.73 25.51
C VAL A 83 -5.57 1.40 27.00
N SER A 84 -5.45 0.13 27.38
CA SER A 84 -5.75 -0.31 28.74
C SER A 84 -4.66 0.05 29.74
N ARG A 85 -3.38 0.01 29.32
CA ARG A 85 -2.23 0.10 30.25
C ARG A 85 -1.36 1.33 30.05
N ARG A 86 -1.47 2.03 28.91
CA ARG A 86 -0.65 3.20 28.53
C ARG A 86 0.86 2.99 28.68
N TRP A 87 1.31 1.74 28.52
CA TRP A 87 2.71 1.37 28.67
C TRP A 87 3.55 1.81 27.47
N GLY A 88 4.82 2.09 27.73
CA GLY A 88 5.82 2.34 26.69
C GLY A 88 6.07 1.12 25.80
N PRO A 89 6.63 1.32 24.59
CA PRO A 89 6.78 0.29 23.57
C PRO A 89 7.59 -0.94 24.04
N ALA A 90 8.65 -0.75 24.83
CA ALA A 90 9.47 -1.84 25.35
C ALA A 90 8.66 -2.80 26.25
N ARG A 91 7.84 -2.25 27.16
CA ARG A 91 7.03 -3.06 28.09
C ARG A 91 5.89 -3.77 27.38
N MET A 92 5.30 -3.15 26.35
CA MET A 92 4.31 -3.80 25.49
C MET A 92 4.91 -4.93 24.65
N ALA A 93 6.11 -4.71 24.11
CA ALA A 93 6.85 -5.70 23.34
C ALA A 93 7.18 -6.94 24.19
N ALA A 94 7.68 -6.74 25.41
CA ALA A 94 7.93 -7.81 26.38
C ALA A 94 6.65 -8.61 26.71
N LEU A 95 5.54 -7.92 27.02
CA LEU A 95 4.27 -8.57 27.35
C LEU A 95 3.73 -9.41 26.19
N LEU A 96 3.81 -8.89 24.97
CA LEU A 96 3.24 -9.51 23.78
C LEU A 96 4.21 -10.48 23.09
N ARG A 97 5.43 -10.66 23.65
CA ARG A 97 6.54 -11.42 23.06
C ARG A 97 6.84 -11.00 21.63
N LEU A 98 6.84 -9.69 21.41
CA LEU A 98 7.11 -9.08 20.12
C LEU A 98 8.55 -8.63 20.11
N ASN A 99 9.30 -8.96 19.05
CA ASN A 99 10.58 -8.32 18.83
C ASN A 99 10.34 -6.82 18.55
N PRO A 100 11.11 -5.89 19.14
CA PRO A 100 11.00 -4.45 18.87
C PRO A 100 11.10 -4.12 17.38
N ARG A 101 11.78 -4.99 16.64
CA ARG A 101 11.76 -5.10 15.19
C ARG A 101 10.70 -6.14 14.82
N HIS A 102 9.47 -5.73 14.59
CA HIS A 102 8.45 -6.65 14.05
C HIS A 102 8.85 -7.12 12.64
N ARG A 103 9.68 -8.15 12.58
CA ARG A 103 9.84 -9.06 11.45
C ARG A 103 8.92 -10.24 11.77
N ALA A 104 7.76 -10.31 11.13
CA ALA A 104 6.96 -11.52 11.18
C ALA A 104 7.83 -12.69 10.67
N PRO A 105 7.87 -13.85 11.35
CA PRO A 105 8.40 -15.05 10.72
C PRO A 105 7.54 -15.33 9.49
N GLY A 106 8.16 -15.59 8.33
CA GLY A 106 7.45 -16.07 7.15
C GLY A 106 6.71 -17.37 7.49
N PRO A 107 5.61 -17.70 6.81
CA PRO A 107 4.97 -18.99 7.01
C PRO A 107 6.01 -20.07 6.68
N GLY A 108 6.37 -20.88 7.68
CA GLY A 108 7.10 -22.12 7.41
C GLY A 108 6.28 -23.00 6.46
N PRO A 109 6.92 -23.90 5.69
CA PRO A 109 6.20 -24.77 4.78
C PRO A 109 5.10 -25.51 5.55
N LEU A 110 3.88 -25.51 5.00
CA LEU A 110 2.75 -26.27 5.54
C LEU A 110 3.15 -27.75 5.63
N PRO A 111 2.84 -28.44 6.74
CA PRO A 111 3.01 -29.88 6.80
C PRO A 111 2.14 -30.53 5.70
N PRO A 112 2.61 -31.60 5.04
CA PRO A 112 1.76 -32.37 4.14
C PRO A 112 0.59 -32.92 4.95
N GLN A 113 -0.63 -32.70 4.44
CA GLN A 113 -1.84 -33.26 5.02
C GLN A 113 -1.77 -34.80 4.92
N PRO A 114 -2.12 -35.56 5.97
CA PRO A 114 -2.21 -37.00 5.86
C PRO A 114 -3.29 -37.34 4.84
N ALA A 115 -2.92 -38.08 3.79
CA ALA A 115 -3.87 -38.63 2.84
C ALA A 115 -4.85 -39.52 3.61
N GLU A 116 -6.11 -39.11 3.59
CA GLU A 116 -7.25 -39.87 4.08
C GLU A 116 -7.18 -41.28 3.49
N LEU A 117 -7.08 -42.29 4.36
CA LEU A 117 -7.26 -43.69 4.00
C LEU A 117 -8.74 -43.85 3.60
N ASP A 118 -8.98 -43.74 2.30
CA ASP A 118 -10.24 -44.06 1.67
C ASP A 118 -10.47 -45.58 1.81
N GLY A 119 -11.30 -45.95 2.78
CA GLY A 119 -11.76 -47.32 2.94
C GLY A 119 -13.20 -47.42 2.46
N PRO A 120 -13.50 -48.18 1.40
CA PRO A 120 -14.83 -48.67 1.18
C PRO A 120 -14.92 -50.11 1.70
N ARG A 121 -15.89 -50.27 2.59
CA ARG A 121 -16.55 -51.54 2.86
C ARG A 121 -17.09 -52.07 1.53
N ASP A 122 -16.82 -53.32 1.21
CA ASP A 122 -17.87 -54.14 0.62
C ASP A 122 -17.78 -55.59 1.10
N ARG A 123 -18.94 -56.04 1.55
CA ARG A 123 -19.25 -57.30 2.19
C ARG A 123 -20.32 -57.90 1.30
N THR A 124 -19.98 -58.78 0.37
CA THR A 124 -20.95 -59.62 -0.35
C THR A 124 -20.24 -60.86 -0.91
N GLY A 125 -20.49 -62.03 -0.32
CA GLY A 125 -21.00 -63.23 -1.02
C GLY A 125 -19.87 -64.21 -1.39
N ASP A 126 -19.52 -65.20 -0.58
CA ASP A 126 -20.16 -66.54 -0.41
C ASP A 126 -19.88 -67.49 -1.62
N PRO A 127 -20.12 -68.81 -1.54
CA PRO A 127 -19.16 -69.85 -1.18
C PRO A 127 -18.91 -70.86 -2.35
N THR A 128 -18.21 -71.96 -2.03
CA THR A 128 -18.32 -73.32 -2.61
C THR A 128 -17.07 -73.87 -3.35
N VAL A 129 -16.69 -75.07 -2.89
CA VAL A 129 -15.79 -76.14 -3.41
C VAL A 129 -14.29 -75.93 -3.25
#